data_AF-W6RMI8-F1
#
_entry.id   AF-W6RMI8-F1
#
_cell.length_a   1.000
_cell.length_b   1.000
_cell.length_c   1.000
_cell.angle_alpha   90.00
_cell.angle_beta   90.00
_cell.angle_gamma   90.00
#
_symmetry.space_group_name_H-M   'P 1'
#
loop_
_entity.id
_entity.type
_entity.pdbx_description
1 polymer ?
#
loop_
_entity_poly.entity_id
_entity_poly.type
_entity_poly.pdbx_seq_one_letter_code
_entity_poly.pdbx_strand_id
1 'polypeptide(L)'
;MQNGYVESFNGRMRDELLNESLFFGLDHARSAIAEWADDYNHFRPHSSLGYKTPADFAGTIAATGSNAAQDENFAFLPVAHTAPLGVFKTAGALVAAG
;
A
#
# COMPACT_ATOMS: atom_id res chain seq x y z
N MET A 1 4.18 10.06 13.27
CA MET A 1 5.55 9.62 12.93
C MET A 1 5.47 8.53 11.86
N GLN A 2 4.90 8.85 10.69
CA GLN A 2 4.63 7.84 9.64
C GLN A 2 5.67 7.88 8.51
N ASN A 3 6.29 9.05 8.28
CA ASN A 3 7.18 9.28 7.15
C ASN A 3 8.62 8.74 7.33
N GLY A 4 9.10 8.62 8.57
CA GLY A 4 10.50 8.27 8.85
C GLY A 4 10.92 6.86 8.40
N TYR A 5 9.99 5.91 8.34
CA TYR A 5 10.28 4.56 7.83
C TYR A 5 10.46 4.55 6.32
N VAL A 6 9.56 5.24 5.59
CA VAL A 6 9.62 5.38 4.14
C VAL A 6 10.86 6.20 3.73
N GLU A 7 11.19 7.24 4.50
CA GLU A 7 12.41 8.03 4.29
C GLU A 7 13.68 7.20 4.48
N SER A 8 13.76 6.38 5.53
CA SER A 8 14.92 5.50 5.76
C SER A 8 15.06 4.45 4.67
N PHE A 9 13.95 3.85 4.23
CA PHE A 9 13.94 2.91 3.11
C PHE A 9 14.44 3.57 1.82
N ASN A 10 13.84 4.70 1.42
CA ASN A 10 14.19 5.38 0.18
C ASN A 10 15.65 5.89 0.18
N GLY A 11 16.13 6.40 1.32
CA GLY A 11 17.53 6.78 1.47
C GLY A 11 18.46 5.60 1.23
N ARG A 12 18.24 4.49 1.93
CA ARG A 12 19.08 3.29 1.79
C ARG A 12 19.01 2.65 0.42
N MET A 13 17.84 2.58 -0.21
CA MET A 13 17.71 2.04 -1.57
C MET A 13 18.55 2.84 -2.56
N ARG A 14 18.57 4.18 -2.41
CA ARG A 14 19.36 5.03 -3.27
C ARG A 14 20.85 4.82 -3.03
N ASP A 15 21.29 4.87 -1.78
CA ASP A 15 22.71 4.85 -1.42
C ASP A 15 23.34 3.46 -1.56
N GLU A 16 22.59 2.36 -1.41
CA GLU A 16 23.15 1.00 -1.42
C GLU A 16 22.93 0.26 -2.74
N LEU A 17 21.89 0.61 -3.51
CA LEU A 17 21.55 -0.09 -4.74
C LEU A 17 21.67 0.82 -5.96
N LEU A 18 20.91 1.91 -5.99
CA LEU A 18 20.75 2.70 -7.21
C LEU A 18 22.00 3.51 -7.58
N ASN A 19 22.73 4.04 -6.59
CA ASN A 19 23.96 4.81 -6.83
C ASN A 19 25.17 3.91 -7.08
N GLU A 20 25.17 2.68 -6.56
CA GLU A 20 26.30 1.76 -6.63
C GLU A 20 26.24 0.80 -7.84
N SER A 21 25.07 0.70 -8.49
CA SER A 21 24.83 -0.29 -9.55
C SER A 21 24.61 0.34 -10.92
N LEU A 22 25.29 -0.20 -11.94
CA LEU A 22 24.92 0.01 -13.33
C LEU A 22 24.00 -1.11 -13.80
N PHE A 23 22.82 -0.74 -14.31
CA PHE A 23 21.86 -1.71 -14.85
C PHE A 23 22.06 -1.90 -16.35
N PHE A 24 22.10 -3.15 -16.79
CA PHE A 24 22.29 -3.53 -18.19
C PHE A 24 20.97 -3.79 -18.93
N GLY A 25 19.84 -3.57 -18.25
CA GLY A 25 18.50 -3.76 -18.79
C GLY A 25 17.44 -3.83 -17.68
N LEU A 26 16.16 -3.79 -18.08
CA LEU A 26 15.04 -3.85 -17.14
C LEU A 26 14.98 -5.16 -16.36
N ASP A 27 15.35 -6.29 -16.98
CA ASP A 27 15.36 -7.59 -16.33
C ASP A 27 16.39 -7.63 -15.19
N HIS A 28 17.62 -7.18 -15.47
CA HIS A 28 18.66 -7.04 -14.46
C HIS A 28 18.25 -6.09 -13.33
N ALA A 29 17.67 -4.93 -13.66
CA ALA A 29 17.20 -3.99 -12.65
C ALA A 29 16.10 -4.59 -11.76
N ARG A 30 15.14 -5.32 -12.33
CA ARG A 30 14.08 -6.00 -11.56
C ARG A 30 14.66 -7.04 -10.62
N SER A 31 15.60 -7.87 -11.09
CA SER A 31 16.24 -8.88 -10.26
C SER A 31 17.02 -8.24 -9.11
N ALA A 32 17.82 -7.21 -9.38
CA ALA A 32 18.61 -6.53 -8.36
C ALA A 32 17.74 -5.82 -7.31
N ILE A 33 16.64 -5.19 -7.73
CA ILE A 33 15.67 -4.57 -6.80
C ILE A 33 14.98 -5.65 -5.94
N ALA A 34 14.59 -6.78 -6.53
CA ALA A 34 13.94 -7.85 -5.78
C ALA A 34 14.87 -8.46 -4.74
N GLU A 35 16.12 -8.73 -5.10
CA GLU A 35 17.13 -9.26 -4.18
C GLU A 35 17.41 -8.27 -3.03
N TRP A 36 17.61 -6.99 -3.36
CA TRP A 36 17.86 -5.96 -2.33
C TRP A 36 16.66 -5.78 -1.40
N ALA A 37 15.43 -5.81 -1.92
CA ALA A 37 14.22 -5.70 -1.12
C ALA A 37 14.04 -6.91 -0.19
N ASP A 38 14.38 -8.12 -0.64
CA ASP A 38 14.34 -9.32 0.19
C ASP A 38 15.35 -9.22 1.35
N ASP A 39 16.59 -8.83 1.05
CA ASP A 39 17.65 -8.60 2.04
C ASP A 39 17.24 -7.56 3.11
N TYR A 40 16.73 -6.40 2.65
CA TYR A 40 16.28 -5.33 3.53
C TYR A 40 15.14 -5.76 4.47
N ASN A 41 14.17 -6.53 3.95
CA ASN A 41 12.95 -6.90 4.66
C ASN A 41 13.13 -8.11 5.60
N HIS A 42 14.00 -9.06 5.26
CA HIS A 42 14.08 -10.34 5.98
C HIS A 42 15.36 -10.53 6.77
N PHE A 43 16.46 -9.88 6.40
CA PHE A 43 17.78 -10.20 6.96
C PHE A 43 18.42 -9.05 7.73
N ARG A 44 18.07 -7.80 7.41
CA ARG A 44 18.67 -6.63 8.08
C ARG A 44 17.89 -6.18 9.31
N PRO A 45 18.50 -6.15 10.52
CA PRO A 45 17.89 -5.53 11.68
C PRO A 45 17.99 -4.00 11.62
N HIS A 46 16.93 -3.30 12.02
CA HIS A 46 16.86 -1.84 11.99
C HIS A 46 16.73 -1.28 13.41
N SER A 47 17.60 -0.34 13.78
CA SER A 47 17.59 0.26 15.13
C SER A 47 16.26 0.98 15.43
N SER A 48 15.64 1.59 14.43
CA SER A 48 14.31 2.21 14.53
C SER A 48 13.19 1.21 14.80
N LEU A 49 13.40 -0.07 14.47
CA LEU A 49 12.47 -1.18 14.73
C LEU A 49 12.89 -2.00 15.96
N GLY A 50 13.72 -1.44 16.84
CA GLY A 50 14.23 -2.16 18.02
C GLY A 50 15.15 -3.33 17.64
N TYR A 51 15.95 -3.16 16.58
CA TYR A 51 16.82 -4.20 16.01
C TYR A 51 16.09 -5.43 15.46
N LYS A 52 14.82 -5.27 15.09
CA LYS A 52 14.06 -6.26 14.32
C LYS A 52 14.20 -6.01 12.82
N THR A 53 13.96 -7.05 12.03
CA THR A 53 13.76 -6.90 10.59
C THR A 53 12.36 -6.34 10.30
N PRO A 54 12.12 -5.68 9.16
CA PRO A 54 10.80 -5.15 8.82
C PRO A 54 9.72 -6.24 8.80
N ALA A 55 10.06 -7.44 8.32
CA ALA A 55 9.15 -8.59 8.35
C ALA A 55 8.79 -9.04 9.78
N ASP A 56 9.76 -9.12 10.70
CA ASP A 56 9.50 -9.50 12.10
C ASP A 56 8.66 -8.44 12.84
N PHE A 57 8.96 -7.17 12.57
CA PHE A 57 8.20 -6.06 13.10
C PHE A 57 6.74 -6.09 12.59
N ALA A 58 6.53 -6.32 11.29
CA ALA A 58 5.20 -6.45 10.71
C ALA A 58 4.41 -7.61 11.32
N GLY A 59 5.06 -8.76 11.56
CA GLY A 59 4.46 -9.89 12.27
C GLY A 59 4.03 -9.55 13.70
N THR A 60 4.79 -8.71 14.40
CA THR A 60 4.44 -8.22 15.73
C THR A 60 3.18 -7.31 15.70
N ILE A 61 3.08 -6.43 14.71
CA ILE A 61 1.91 -5.56 14.53
C ILE A 61 0.65 -6.37 14.17
N ALA A 62 0.77 -7.33 13.25
CA ALA A 62 -0.31 -8.22 12.87
C ALA A 62 -0.83 -9.05 14.06
N ALA A 63 0.07 -9.57 14.90
CA ALA A 63 -0.28 -10.32 16.11
C ALA A 63 -0.97 -9.46 17.18
N THR A 64 -0.67 -8.16 17.22
CA THR A 64 -1.26 -7.21 18.19
C THR A 64 -2.67 -6.75 17.77
N GLY A 65 -3.17 -7.16 16.59
CA GLY A 65 -4.49 -6.76 16.10
C GLY A 65 -4.59 -5.28 15.68
N SER A 66 -3.46 -4.57 15.68
CA SER A 66 -3.35 -3.25 15.07
C SER A 66 -3.28 -3.42 13.56
N ASN A 67 -4.44 -3.58 12.93
CA ASN A 67 -4.54 -3.58 11.48
C ASN A 67 -4.06 -2.22 10.96
N ALA A 68 -2.80 -2.16 10.49
CA ALA A 68 -2.24 -0.99 9.82
C ALA A 68 -3.03 -0.60 8.55
N ALA A 69 -3.93 -1.48 8.09
CA ALA A 69 -4.86 -1.26 6.99
C ALA A 69 -6.13 -0.48 7.36
N GLN A 70 -6.38 -0.14 8.64
CA GLN A 70 -7.60 0.58 9.05
C GLN A 70 -7.46 2.11 9.08
N ASP A 71 -6.39 2.66 8.50
CA ASP A 71 -6.39 4.09 8.13
C ASP A 71 -7.20 4.26 6.82
N GLU A 72 -8.52 4.05 6.94
CA GLU A 72 -9.56 4.29 5.94
C GLU A 72 -9.73 5.80 5.65
N ASN A 73 -8.63 6.56 5.61
CA ASN A 73 -8.62 7.99 5.28
C ASN A 73 -7.75 8.31 4.05
N PHE A 74 -7.07 7.32 3.48
CA PHE A 74 -6.31 7.48 2.22
C PHE A 74 -6.97 6.79 1.01
N ALA A 75 -8.04 6.02 1.21
CA ALA A 75 -8.84 5.53 0.10
C ALA A 75 -9.59 6.72 -0.51
N PHE A 76 -9.03 7.23 -1.61
CA PHE A 76 -9.63 8.21 -2.51
C PHE A 76 -11.16 8.12 -2.48
N LEU A 77 -11.83 9.16 -1.97
CA LEU A 77 -13.25 9.34 -2.24
C LEU A 77 -13.45 9.24 -3.76
N PRO A 78 -14.37 8.39 -4.25
CA PRO A 78 -14.64 8.32 -5.67
C PRO A 78 -15.02 9.73 -6.15
N VAL A 79 -14.22 10.28 -7.07
CA VAL A 79 -14.37 11.63 -7.63
C VAL A 79 -15.71 11.83 -8.36
N ALA A 80 -16.53 10.79 -8.48
CA ALA A 80 -17.87 10.86 -9.03
C ALA A 80 -18.86 10.11 -8.12
N HIS A 81 -19.91 10.80 -7.68
CA HIS A 81 -21.12 10.13 -7.22
C HIS A 81 -21.66 9.33 -8.42
N THR A 82 -21.92 8.04 -8.23
CA THR A 82 -22.64 7.24 -9.22
C THR A 82 -23.97 7.92 -9.52
N ALA A 83 -24.20 8.25 -10.79
CA ALA A 83 -25.46 8.81 -11.24
C ALA A 83 -26.62 7.90 -10.79
N PRO A 84 -27.73 8.46 -10.27
CA PRO A 84 -28.85 7.64 -9.83
C PRO A 84 -29.38 6.85 -11.03
N LEU A 85 -29.36 5.53 -10.87
CA LEU A 85 -29.80 4.57 -11.84
C LEU A 85 -31.31 4.75 -12.07
N GLY A 86 -31.66 5.23 -13.26
CA GLY A 86 -32.94 5.01 -13.95
C GLY A 86 -34.21 5.12 -13.12
N VAL A 87 -34.90 6.26 -13.28
CA VAL A 87 -36.36 6.36 -13.16
C VAL A 87 -37.03 5.21 -13.93
N PHE A 88 -37.61 4.25 -13.21
CA PHE A 88 -38.65 3.40 -13.76
C PHE A 88 -40.00 4.01 -13.37
N LYS A 89 -40.54 4.74 -14.33
CA LYS A 89 -41.93 5.19 -14.38
C LYS A 89 -42.83 3.95 -14.47
N THR A 90 -43.37 3.48 -13.36
CA THR A 90 -44.53 2.58 -13.37
C THR A 90 -45.79 3.41 -13.57
N ALA A 91 -46.29 3.38 -14.80
CA ALA A 91 -47.63 3.82 -15.14
C ALA A 91 -48.64 2.89 -14.43
N GLY A 92 -49.29 3.39 -13.38
CA GLY A 92 -50.52 2.80 -12.82
C GLY A 92 -51.71 3.54 -13.40
N ALA A 93 -52.40 2.89 -14.34
CA ALA A 93 -53.58 3.41 -15.00
C ALA A 93 -54.78 3.50 -14.04
N LEU A 94 -55.64 4.47 -14.38
CA LEU A 94 -56.89 4.91 -13.77
C LEU A 94 -57.94 3.79 -13.74
N VAL A 95 -58.55 3.51 -12.58
CA VAL A 95 -59.90 2.92 -12.49
C VAL A 95 -60.70 3.67 -11.42
N ALA A 96 -61.82 4.24 -11.86
CA ALA A 96 -62.83 4.89 -11.06
C ALA A 96 -63.78 3.87 -10.39
N ALA A 97 -64.27 4.19 -9.19
CA ALA A 97 -65.65 3.95 -8.74
C ALA A 97 -65.82 4.44 -7.28
N GLY A 98 -66.88 5.23 -7.03
CA GLY A 98 -67.36 5.58 -5.69
C GLY A 98 -67.65 7.05 -5.51
#